data_AF-A0A3A8KY28-F1
#
_entry.id   AF-A0A3A8KY28-F1
#
_cell.length_a   1.000
_cell.length_b   1.000
_cell.length_c   1.000
_cell.angle_alpha   90.00
_cell.angle_beta   90.00
_cell.angle_gamma   90.00
#
_symmetry.space_group_name_H-M   'P 1'
#
loop_
_entity.id
_entity.type
_entity.pdbx_description
1 polymer ?
#
loop_
_entity_poly.entity_id
_entity_poly.type
_entity_poly.pdbx_seq_one_letter_code
_entity_poly.pdbx_strand_id
1 'polypeptide(L)'
;MSRSLLFAAFNEGAHRSMAGDHEAAVQSFDQVLAVDPSHFPALTGKAFALKQLGRTEEALKGFQRAIELDPTAPDPHREAALCQLALGEPEAAALLMERAVQLNPTPGYREAAAIEVYHLGNTLLTQGRRPDKARYRLARQTFELALELSPAYVEAAKALSDVWEHLGDPTQQEHYAVLATRLRPASS
;
A
#
# COMPACT_ATOMS: atom_id res chain seq x y z
N MET A 1 -11.69 -14.04 -31.12
CA MET A 1 -12.05 -14.82 -29.92
C MET A 1 -13.50 -14.51 -29.54
N SER A 2 -14.32 -15.50 -29.19
CA SER A 2 -15.67 -15.28 -28.67
C SER A 2 -15.63 -14.74 -27.23
N ARG A 3 -16.65 -13.99 -26.80
CA ARG A 3 -16.79 -13.53 -25.39
C ARG A 3 -16.67 -14.66 -24.36
N SER A 4 -17.07 -15.88 -24.73
CA SER A 4 -16.94 -17.07 -23.89
C SER A 4 -15.48 -17.49 -23.63
N LEU A 5 -14.60 -17.34 -24.61
CA LEU A 5 -13.17 -17.63 -24.46
C LEU A 5 -12.47 -16.57 -23.60
N LEU A 6 -12.91 -15.31 -23.69
CA LEU A 6 -12.40 -14.22 -22.85
C LEU A 6 -12.72 -14.45 -21.36
N PHE A 7 -13.98 -14.84 -21.08
CA PHE A 7 -14.42 -15.16 -19.74
C PHE A 7 -13.70 -16.40 -19.17
N ALA A 8 -13.49 -17.43 -19.98
CA ALA A 8 -12.75 -18.62 -19.58
C ALA A 8 -11.28 -18.28 -19.25
N ALA A 9 -10.60 -17.50 -20.10
CA ALA A 9 -9.22 -17.08 -19.87
C ALA A 9 -9.09 -16.22 -18.59
N PHE A 10 -10.04 -15.31 -18.33
CA PHE A 10 -10.06 -14.53 -17.10
C PHE A 10 -10.20 -15.43 -15.85
N ASN A 11 -11.17 -16.34 -15.85
CA ASN A 11 -11.39 -17.24 -14.71
C ASN A 11 -10.20 -18.18 -14.47
N GLU A 12 -9.58 -18.65 -15.54
CA GLU A 12 -8.35 -19.44 -15.46
C GLU A 12 -7.20 -18.63 -14.85
N GLY A 13 -7.02 -17.38 -15.28
CA GLY A 13 -6.03 -16.47 -14.70
C GLY A 13 -6.25 -16.23 -13.20
N ALA A 14 -7.51 -15.99 -12.81
CA ALA A 14 -7.88 -15.82 -11.40
C ALA A 14 -7.58 -17.11 -10.58
N HIS A 15 -7.98 -18.28 -11.09
CA HIS A 15 -7.74 -19.55 -10.43
C HIS A 15 -6.24 -19.86 -10.28
N ARG A 16 -5.45 -19.65 -11.34
CA ARG A 16 -3.99 -19.83 -11.31
C ARG A 16 -3.32 -18.88 -10.31
N SER A 17 -3.76 -17.62 -10.28
CA SER A 17 -3.27 -16.65 -9.30
C SER A 17 -3.56 -17.08 -7.86
N MET A 18 -4.75 -17.64 -7.60
CA MET A 18 -5.09 -18.18 -6.28
C MET A 18 -4.29 -19.43 -5.93
N ALA A 19 -3.93 -20.24 -6.92
CA ALA A 19 -3.10 -21.43 -6.76
C ALA A 19 -1.60 -21.12 -6.60
N GLY A 20 -1.19 -19.84 -6.72
CA GLY A 20 0.21 -19.42 -6.65
C GLY A 20 1.00 -19.58 -7.96
N ASP A 21 0.37 -20.05 -9.04
CA ASP A 21 0.98 -20.13 -10.36
C ASP A 21 0.87 -18.77 -11.06
N HIS A 22 1.69 -17.84 -10.59
CA HIS A 22 1.61 -16.44 -10.98
C HIS A 22 2.11 -16.20 -12.43
N GLU A 23 3.11 -16.94 -12.92
CA GLU A 23 3.49 -16.89 -14.34
C GLU A 23 2.32 -17.30 -15.25
N ALA A 24 1.66 -18.42 -14.95
CA ALA A 24 0.55 -18.89 -15.77
C ALA A 24 -0.67 -17.97 -15.65
N ALA A 25 -0.87 -17.33 -14.49
CA ALA A 25 -1.89 -16.31 -14.31
C ALA A 25 -1.65 -15.09 -15.22
N VAL A 26 -0.40 -14.59 -15.27
CA VAL A 26 -0.02 -13.49 -16.16
C VAL A 26 -0.34 -13.83 -17.62
N GLN A 27 0.00 -15.03 -18.08
CA GLN A 27 -0.29 -15.47 -19.45
C GLN A 27 -1.80 -15.49 -19.74
N SER A 28 -2.62 -15.98 -18.80
CA SER A 28 -4.07 -15.99 -18.94
C SER A 28 -4.66 -14.57 -18.98
N PHE A 29 -4.18 -13.66 -18.13
CA PHE A 29 -4.60 -12.26 -18.17
C PHE A 29 -4.12 -11.53 -19.44
N ASP A 30 -2.94 -11.86 -19.97
CA ASP A 30 -2.44 -11.32 -21.24
C ASP A 30 -3.35 -11.68 -22.42
N GLN A 31 -3.90 -12.89 -22.44
CA GLN A 31 -4.89 -13.26 -23.46
C GLN A 31 -6.15 -12.39 -23.38
N VAL A 32 -6.58 -12.02 -22.16
CA VAL A 32 -7.72 -11.13 -21.96
C VAL A 32 -7.38 -9.72 -22.45
N LEU A 33 -6.23 -9.20 -22.03
CA LEU A 33 -5.78 -7.85 -22.35
C LEU A 33 -5.40 -7.65 -23.83
N ALA A 34 -5.05 -8.73 -24.55
CA ALA A 34 -4.85 -8.68 -25.99
C ALA A 34 -6.14 -8.41 -26.78
N VAL A 35 -7.30 -8.78 -26.22
CA VAL A 35 -8.62 -8.55 -26.82
C VAL A 35 -9.27 -7.28 -26.28
N ASP A 36 -9.17 -7.06 -24.96
CA ASP A 36 -9.66 -5.86 -24.28
C ASP A 36 -8.56 -5.28 -23.37
N PRO A 37 -7.73 -4.35 -23.88
CA PRO A 37 -6.67 -3.71 -23.11
C PRO A 37 -7.16 -2.88 -21.92
N SER A 38 -8.47 -2.61 -21.85
CA SER A 38 -9.12 -1.86 -20.76
C SER A 38 -9.88 -2.74 -19.77
N HIS A 39 -9.76 -4.08 -19.89
CA HIS A 39 -10.43 -5.00 -18.99
C HIS A 39 -9.88 -4.91 -17.56
N PHE A 40 -10.49 -4.04 -16.75
CA PHE A 40 -9.98 -3.64 -15.43
C PHE A 40 -9.64 -4.84 -14.52
N PRO A 41 -10.49 -5.86 -14.33
CA PRO A 41 -10.15 -7.01 -13.48
C PRO A 41 -8.95 -7.83 -13.95
N ALA A 42 -8.70 -7.88 -15.28
CA ALA A 42 -7.56 -8.61 -15.82
C ALA A 42 -6.27 -7.80 -15.69
N LEU A 43 -6.38 -6.48 -15.81
CA LEU A 43 -5.28 -5.56 -15.61
C LEU A 43 -4.78 -5.60 -14.15
N THR A 44 -5.71 -5.51 -13.18
CA THR A 44 -5.38 -5.60 -11.75
C THR A 44 -4.91 -7.00 -11.36
N GLY A 45 -5.55 -8.05 -11.88
CA GLY A 45 -5.13 -9.44 -11.69
C GLY A 45 -3.71 -9.71 -12.19
N LYS A 46 -3.37 -9.22 -13.39
CA LYS A 46 -2.01 -9.30 -13.94
C LYS A 46 -1.01 -8.55 -13.08
N ALA A 47 -1.32 -7.31 -12.69
CA ALA A 47 -0.45 -6.49 -11.87
C ALA A 47 -0.16 -7.17 -10.51
N PHE A 48 -1.19 -7.75 -9.90
CA PHE A 48 -1.04 -8.52 -8.66
C PHE A 48 -0.14 -9.76 -8.87
N ALA A 49 -0.38 -10.55 -9.91
CA ALA A 49 0.47 -11.71 -10.20
C ALA A 49 1.94 -11.31 -10.45
N LEU A 50 2.18 -10.21 -11.19
CA LEU A 50 3.53 -9.66 -11.39
C LEU A 50 4.21 -9.23 -10.08
N LYS A 51 3.46 -8.62 -9.17
CA LYS A 51 3.97 -8.24 -7.85
C LYS A 51 4.44 -9.47 -7.07
N GLN A 52 3.66 -10.56 -7.09
CA GLN A 52 4.03 -11.81 -6.43
C GLN A 52 5.26 -12.50 -7.04
N LEU A 53 5.55 -12.23 -8.31
CA LEU A 53 6.78 -12.66 -8.99
C LEU A 53 7.99 -11.77 -8.70
N GLY A 54 7.86 -10.74 -7.86
CA GLY A 54 8.91 -9.76 -7.63
C GLY A 54 9.15 -8.81 -8.81
N ARG A 55 8.30 -8.84 -9.85
CA ARG A 55 8.35 -7.93 -11.00
C ARG A 55 7.66 -6.61 -10.67
N THR A 56 8.12 -5.97 -9.60
CA THR A 56 7.46 -4.84 -8.93
C THR A 56 7.26 -3.63 -9.84
N GLU A 57 8.23 -3.29 -10.69
CA GLU A 57 8.11 -2.16 -11.63
C GLU A 57 7.00 -2.38 -12.67
N GLU A 58 6.85 -3.62 -13.15
CA GLU A 58 5.80 -3.96 -14.11
C GLU A 58 4.42 -4.02 -13.43
N ALA A 59 4.37 -4.52 -12.21
CA ALA A 59 3.17 -4.47 -11.37
C ALA A 59 2.71 -3.03 -11.14
N LEU A 60 3.63 -2.13 -10.79
CA LEU A 60 3.34 -0.71 -10.58
C LEU A 60 2.72 -0.08 -11.84
N LYS A 61 3.30 -0.31 -13.01
CA LYS A 61 2.73 0.17 -14.29
C LYS A 61 1.32 -0.37 -14.53
N GLY A 62 1.08 -1.64 -14.19
CA GLY A 62 -0.24 -2.26 -14.28
C GLY A 62 -1.27 -1.58 -13.35
N PHE A 63 -0.89 -1.33 -12.08
CA PHE A 63 -1.77 -0.63 -11.14
C PHE A 63 -1.98 0.84 -11.51
N GLN A 64 -0.97 1.56 -12.00
CA GLN A 64 -1.13 2.92 -12.52
C GLN A 64 -2.12 2.97 -13.67
N ARG A 65 -2.02 2.01 -14.61
CA ARG A 65 -2.99 1.90 -15.70
C ARG A 65 -4.41 1.57 -15.18
N ALA A 66 -4.53 0.80 -14.10
CA ALA A 66 -5.82 0.53 -13.47
C ALA A 66 -6.41 1.78 -12.84
N ILE A 67 -5.59 2.60 -12.16
CA ILE A 67 -5.97 3.89 -11.58
C ILE A 67 -6.43 4.87 -12.67
N GLU A 68 -5.77 4.89 -13.84
CA GLU A 68 -6.20 5.72 -14.98
C GLU A 68 -7.58 5.32 -15.50
N LEU A 69 -7.91 4.02 -15.49
CA LEU A 69 -9.20 3.50 -15.95
C LEU A 69 -10.32 3.73 -14.92
N ASP A 70 -10.03 3.48 -13.65
CA ASP A 70 -10.94 3.73 -12.54
C ASP A 70 -10.20 4.37 -11.36
N PRO A 71 -10.21 5.71 -11.25
CA PRO A 71 -9.56 6.43 -10.16
C PRO A 71 -10.34 6.36 -8.83
N THR A 72 -11.47 5.66 -8.82
CA THR A 72 -12.32 5.49 -7.62
C THR A 72 -12.17 4.11 -6.99
N ALA A 73 -11.47 3.19 -7.64
CA ALA A 73 -11.12 1.89 -7.06
C ALA A 73 -10.00 2.04 -6.01
N PRO A 74 -10.23 1.63 -4.74
CA PRO A 74 -9.23 1.77 -3.67
C PRO A 74 -8.05 0.81 -3.85
N ASP A 75 -8.29 -0.43 -4.29
CA ASP A 75 -7.27 -1.49 -4.32
C ASP A 75 -6.07 -1.17 -5.24
N PRO A 76 -6.25 -0.66 -6.47
CA PRO A 76 -5.11 -0.25 -7.29
C PRO A 76 -4.22 0.81 -6.64
N HIS A 77 -4.80 1.76 -5.90
CA HIS A 77 -4.04 2.78 -5.19
C HIS A 77 -3.21 2.14 -4.06
N ARG A 78 -3.83 1.27 -3.26
CA ARG A 78 -3.14 0.55 -2.18
C ARG A 78 -2.01 -0.32 -2.72
N GLU A 79 -2.28 -1.10 -3.76
CA GLU A 79 -1.28 -2.01 -4.33
C GLU A 79 -0.14 -1.25 -5.03
N ALA A 80 -0.44 -0.12 -5.69
CA ALA A 80 0.59 0.78 -6.22
C ALA A 80 1.45 1.38 -5.09
N ALA A 81 0.85 1.75 -3.95
CA ALA A 81 1.59 2.23 -2.79
C ALA A 81 2.60 1.18 -2.29
N LEU A 82 2.16 -0.07 -2.16
CA LEU A 82 3.03 -1.18 -1.75
C LEU A 82 4.16 -1.44 -2.77
N CYS A 83 3.88 -1.31 -4.07
CA CYS A 83 4.92 -1.43 -5.10
C CYS A 83 5.94 -0.29 -5.00
N GLN A 84 5.51 0.95 -4.82
CA GLN A 84 6.41 2.10 -4.62
C GLN A 84 7.29 1.92 -3.38
N LEU A 85 6.72 1.37 -2.31
CA LEU A 85 7.45 1.01 -1.09
C LEU A 85 8.57 0.00 -1.37
N ALA A 86 8.25 -1.07 -2.10
CA ALA A 86 9.21 -2.09 -2.49
C ALA A 86 10.29 -1.56 -3.45
N LEU A 87 10.00 -0.51 -4.22
CA LEU A 87 10.96 0.19 -5.07
C LEU A 87 11.77 1.26 -4.34
N GLY A 88 11.47 1.52 -3.06
CA GLY A 88 12.18 2.52 -2.27
C GLY A 88 11.73 3.95 -2.48
N GLU A 89 10.47 4.14 -2.91
CA GLU A 89 9.83 5.44 -3.13
C GLU A 89 8.71 5.71 -2.10
N PRO A 90 9.05 5.81 -0.80
CA PRO A 90 8.06 5.92 0.26
C PRO A 90 7.21 7.20 0.22
N GLU A 91 7.74 8.31 -0.27
CA GLU A 91 7.00 9.56 -0.53
C GLU A 91 5.77 9.30 -1.41
N ALA A 92 5.97 8.61 -2.53
CA ALA A 92 4.91 8.31 -3.48
C ALA A 92 3.91 7.29 -2.91
N ALA A 93 4.40 6.33 -2.11
CA ALA A 93 3.56 5.35 -1.45
C ALA A 93 2.58 6.00 -0.46
N ALA A 94 2.99 7.01 0.31
CA ALA A 94 2.14 7.69 1.29
C ALA A 94 0.90 8.32 0.61
N LEU A 95 1.12 9.07 -0.47
CA LEU A 95 0.06 9.75 -1.22
C LEU A 95 -0.95 8.78 -1.81
N LEU A 96 -0.46 7.65 -2.33
CA LEU A 96 -1.31 6.59 -2.88
C LEU A 96 -2.13 5.91 -1.78
N MET A 97 -1.56 5.69 -0.60
CA MET A 97 -2.28 5.09 0.52
C MET A 97 -3.37 6.01 1.07
N GLU A 98 -3.06 7.30 1.24
CA GLU A 98 -4.07 8.32 1.62
C GLU A 98 -5.26 8.28 0.67
N ARG A 99 -4.98 8.21 -0.64
CA ARG A 99 -6.03 8.11 -1.64
C ARG A 99 -6.84 6.83 -1.50
N ALA A 100 -6.18 5.69 -1.28
CA ALA A 100 -6.83 4.40 -1.11
C ALA A 100 -7.80 4.39 0.09
N VAL A 101 -7.39 4.99 1.22
CA VAL A 101 -8.24 5.14 2.41
C VAL A 101 -9.42 6.07 2.15
N GLN A 102 -9.22 7.21 1.48
CA GLN A 102 -10.31 8.12 1.15
C GLN A 102 -11.40 7.44 0.33
N LEU A 103 -11.01 6.51 -0.55
CA LEU A 103 -11.91 5.73 -1.40
C LEU A 103 -12.60 4.59 -0.64
N ASN A 104 -11.97 4.03 0.40
CA ASN A 104 -12.56 3.01 1.28
C ASN A 104 -12.32 3.32 2.76
N PRO A 105 -13.21 4.10 3.41
CA PRO A 105 -13.03 4.52 4.79
C PRO A 105 -13.56 3.48 5.82
N THR A 106 -13.77 2.22 5.43
CA THR A 106 -14.29 1.20 6.36
C THR A 106 -13.27 0.89 7.48
N PRO A 107 -13.73 0.58 8.71
CA PRO A 107 -12.81 0.32 9.83
C PRO A 107 -11.75 -0.74 9.54
N GLY A 108 -12.14 -1.90 9.00
CA GLY A 108 -11.18 -2.97 8.69
C GLY A 108 -10.17 -2.58 7.60
N TYR A 109 -10.57 -1.78 6.62
CA TYR A 109 -9.65 -1.27 5.61
C TYR A 109 -8.67 -0.25 6.21
N ARG A 110 -9.16 0.65 7.06
CA ARG A 110 -8.34 1.63 7.78
C ARG A 110 -7.31 0.96 8.69
N GLU A 111 -7.71 -0.09 9.42
CA GLU A 111 -6.80 -0.84 10.27
C GLU A 111 -5.65 -1.49 9.48
N ALA A 112 -5.97 -2.15 8.36
CA ALA A 112 -4.95 -2.71 7.47
C ALA A 112 -4.03 -1.63 6.90
N ALA A 113 -4.59 -0.52 6.41
CA ALA A 113 -3.82 0.61 5.90
C ALA A 113 -2.94 1.27 6.97
N ALA A 114 -3.39 1.34 8.23
CA ALA A 114 -2.59 1.87 9.34
C ALA A 114 -1.27 1.10 9.51
N ILE A 115 -1.33 -0.23 9.45
CA ILE A 115 -0.16 -1.12 9.55
C ILE A 115 0.78 -0.86 8.37
N GLU A 116 0.27 -0.81 7.14
CA GLU A 116 1.05 -0.56 5.93
C GLU A 116 1.74 0.83 5.97
N VAL A 117 1.02 1.88 6.41
CA VAL A 117 1.55 3.25 6.57
C VAL A 117 2.58 3.34 7.70
N TYR A 118 2.41 2.60 8.79
CA TYR A 118 3.43 2.53 9.83
C TYR A 118 4.74 1.92 9.30
N HIS A 119 4.65 0.84 8.52
CA HIS A 119 5.84 0.26 7.89
C HIS A 119 6.49 1.21 6.88
N LEU A 120 5.69 2.03 6.19
CA LEU A 120 6.18 3.09 5.33
C LEU A 120 7.02 4.12 6.10
N GLY A 121 6.51 4.62 7.23
CA GLY A 121 7.23 5.55 8.09
C GLY A 121 8.54 4.99 8.61
N ASN A 122 8.58 3.72 8.99
CA ASN A 122 9.83 3.06 9.40
C ASN A 122 10.83 2.91 8.25
N THR A 123 10.34 2.65 7.04
CA THR A 123 11.18 2.55 5.84
C THR A 123 11.87 3.89 5.56
N LEU A 124 11.16 5.00 5.69
CA LEU A 124 11.72 6.36 5.57
C LEU A 124 12.89 6.63 6.53
N LEU A 125 12.83 6.08 7.74
CA LEU A 125 13.84 6.27 8.77
C LEU A 125 15.04 5.32 8.64
N THR A 126 14.84 4.14 8.02
CA THR A 126 15.85 3.08 7.95
C THR A 126 16.53 2.98 6.59
N GLN A 127 15.89 3.47 5.52
CA GLN A 127 16.39 3.30 4.15
C GLN A 127 17.49 4.30 3.79
N GLY A 128 18.64 3.76 3.40
CA GLY A 128 19.76 4.53 2.85
C GLY A 128 20.61 5.22 3.93
N ARG A 129 21.01 6.48 3.67
CA ARG A 129 21.80 7.26 4.63
C ARG A 129 20.93 7.69 5.82
N ARG A 130 21.59 7.98 6.94
CA ARG A 130 20.94 8.48 8.16
C ARG A 130 19.92 9.58 7.81
N PRO A 131 18.65 9.44 8.24
CA PRO A 131 17.59 10.34 7.79
C PRO A 131 17.88 11.78 8.19
N ASP A 132 17.58 12.71 7.27
CA ASP A 132 17.63 14.13 7.53
C ASP A 132 16.29 14.62 8.10
N LYS A 133 16.22 15.93 8.43
CA LYS A 133 14.99 16.51 8.97
C LYS A 133 13.80 16.42 8.00
N ALA A 134 14.02 16.36 6.68
CA ALA A 134 12.93 16.24 5.73
C ALA A 134 12.31 14.84 5.81
N ARG A 135 13.15 13.79 5.85
CA ARG A 135 12.69 12.41 6.05
C ARG A 135 12.00 12.22 7.38
N TYR A 136 12.49 12.81 8.47
CA TYR A 136 11.80 12.77 9.76
C TYR A 136 10.41 13.45 9.70
N ARG A 137 10.26 14.57 8.98
CA ARG A 137 8.93 15.21 8.82
C ARG A 137 7.96 14.34 8.02
N LEU A 138 8.45 13.63 7.01
CA LEU A 138 7.61 12.74 6.24
C LEU A 138 7.24 11.48 7.03
N ALA A 139 8.21 10.88 7.73
CA ALA A 139 7.95 9.76 8.65
C ALA A 139 6.92 10.16 9.72
N ARG A 140 7.02 11.38 10.26
CA ARG A 140 6.01 11.95 11.14
C ARG A 140 4.62 11.94 10.51
N GLN A 141 4.46 12.49 9.30
CA GLN A 141 3.18 12.52 8.60
C GLN A 141 2.60 11.11 8.39
N THR A 142 3.45 10.14 8.04
CA THR A 142 3.00 8.75 7.90
C THR A 142 2.54 8.17 9.24
N PHE A 143 3.26 8.37 10.34
CA PHE A 143 2.82 7.87 11.64
C PHE A 143 1.58 8.60 12.18
N GLU A 144 1.44 9.90 11.91
CA GLU A 144 0.23 10.68 12.20
C GLU A 144 -0.98 10.09 11.45
N LEU A 145 -0.81 9.79 10.16
CA LEU A 145 -1.83 9.10 9.37
C LEU A 145 -2.14 7.71 9.94
N ALA A 146 -1.13 6.92 10.33
CA ALA A 146 -1.36 5.60 10.93
C ALA A 146 -2.20 5.68 12.22
N LEU A 147 -1.99 6.70 13.07
CA LEU A 147 -2.84 6.96 14.24
C LEU A 147 -4.23 7.49 13.88
N GLU A 148 -4.36 8.28 12.82
CA GLU A 148 -5.68 8.71 12.34
C GLU A 148 -6.51 7.50 11.86
N LEU A 149 -5.87 6.59 11.14
CA LEU A 149 -6.48 5.37 10.62
C LEU A 149 -6.85 4.40 11.74
N SER A 150 -5.93 4.20 12.70
CA SER A 150 -6.12 3.37 13.89
C SER A 150 -5.67 4.12 15.14
N PRO A 151 -6.60 4.80 15.85
CA PRO A 151 -6.26 5.58 17.05
C PRO A 151 -5.66 4.78 18.20
N ALA A 152 -5.82 3.45 18.18
CA ALA A 152 -5.26 2.54 19.17
C ALA A 152 -3.86 2.04 18.83
N TYR A 153 -3.24 2.50 17.73
CA TYR A 153 -1.99 1.94 17.23
C TYR A 153 -0.77 2.41 18.05
N VAL A 154 -0.44 1.63 19.08
CA VAL A 154 0.62 1.93 20.06
C VAL A 154 1.98 2.18 19.39
N GLU A 155 2.33 1.36 18.39
CA GLU A 155 3.60 1.41 17.69
C GLU A 155 3.78 2.74 16.93
N ALA A 156 2.71 3.24 16.31
CA ALA A 156 2.73 4.54 15.64
C ALA A 156 2.92 5.69 16.65
N ALA A 157 2.28 5.64 17.82
CA ALA A 157 2.49 6.63 18.88
C ALA A 157 3.93 6.63 19.42
N LYS A 158 4.54 5.45 19.60
CA LYS A 158 5.95 5.34 20.00
C LYS A 158 6.87 5.93 18.95
N ALA A 159 6.68 5.56 17.68
CA ALA A 159 7.48 6.09 16.59
C ALA A 159 7.36 7.62 16.45
N LEU A 160 6.20 8.19 16.72
CA LEU A 160 6.02 9.66 16.75
C LEU A 160 6.82 10.34 17.85
N SER A 161 6.85 9.77 19.06
CA SER A 161 7.70 10.28 20.14
C SER A 161 9.16 10.35 19.69
N ASP A 162 9.68 9.26 19.12
CA ASP A 162 11.07 9.18 18.66
C ASP A 162 11.35 10.18 17.52
N VAL A 163 10.42 10.32 16.57
CA VAL A 163 10.54 11.30 15.47
C VAL A 163 10.56 12.74 16.00
N TRP A 164 9.72 13.08 16.97
CA TRP A 164 9.67 14.42 17.54
C TRP A 164 10.91 14.79 18.35
N GLU A 165 11.55 13.81 19.01
CA GLU A 165 12.88 13.98 19.62
C GLU A 165 13.91 14.42 18.56
N HIS A 166 13.94 13.73 17.42
CA HIS A 166 14.85 14.06 16.31
C HIS A 166 14.52 15.40 15.63
N LEU A 167 13.25 15.79 15.61
CA LEU A 167 12.83 17.10 15.09
C LEU A 167 13.09 18.25 16.08
N GLY A 168 13.34 17.94 17.35
CA GLY A 168 13.66 18.90 18.40
C GLY A 168 12.45 19.60 19.01
N ASP A 169 11.31 18.89 19.10
CA ASP A 169 10.07 19.39 19.74
C ASP A 169 9.76 18.53 20.98
N PRO A 170 10.24 18.94 22.17
CA PRO A 170 10.06 18.15 23.40
C PRO A 170 8.60 18.10 23.87
N THR A 171 7.79 19.11 23.51
CA THR A 171 6.37 19.14 23.88
C THR A 171 5.60 18.07 23.11
N GLN A 172 5.85 17.95 21.81
CA GLN A 172 5.24 16.89 21.00
C GLN A 172 5.79 15.51 21.36
N GLN A 173 7.10 15.39 21.60
CA GLN A 173 7.71 14.15 22.08
C GLN A 173 7.00 13.63 23.34
N GLU A 174 6.86 14.47 24.37
CA GLU A 174 6.18 14.09 25.62
C GLU A 174 4.71 13.72 25.39
N HIS A 175 4.01 14.48 24.53
CA HIS A 175 2.63 14.19 24.16
C HIS A 175 2.46 12.75 23.63
N TYR A 176 3.27 12.35 22.64
CA TYR A 176 3.18 11.03 22.04
C TYR A 176 3.73 9.91 22.93
N ALA A 177 4.75 10.18 23.74
CA ALA A 177 5.22 9.24 24.76
C ALA A 177 4.12 8.91 25.77
N VAL A 178 3.41 9.93 26.27
CA VAL A 178 2.28 9.74 27.18
C VAL A 178 1.13 9.02 26.47
N LEU A 179 0.80 9.38 25.23
CA LEU A 179 -0.22 8.69 24.44
C LEU A 179 0.08 7.18 24.34
N ALA A 180 1.31 6.82 23.97
CA ALA A 180 1.72 5.42 23.81
C ALA A 180 1.53 4.59 25.09
N THR A 181 1.69 5.18 26.28
CA THR A 181 1.46 4.47 27.56
C THR A 181 -0.01 4.30 27.91
N ARG A 182 -0.88 5.14 27.38
CA ARG A 182 -2.33 5.11 27.63
C ARG A 182 -3.07 4.18 26.68
N LEU A 183 -2.54 4.01 25.46
CA LEU A 183 -3.06 3.06 24.49
C LEU A 183 -2.85 1.63 24.99
N ARG A 184 -3.92 0.84 25.01
CA ARG A 184 -3.82 -0.60 25.27
C ARG A 184 -3.56 -1.30 23.93
N PRO A 185 -2.61 -2.25 23.86
CA PRO A 185 -2.49 -3.08 22.66
C PRO A 185 -3.82 -3.81 22.44
N ALA A 186 -4.28 -3.86 21.18
CA ALA A 186 -5.48 -4.59 20.83
C ALA A 186 -5.32 -6.06 21.26
N SER A 187 -6.31 -6.58 21.98
CA SER A 187 -6.33 -8.00 22.38
C SER A 187 -6.29 -8.86 21.13
N SER A 188 -5.27 -9.73 21.04
CA SER A 188 -5.14 -10.77 20.00
C SER A 188 -6.33 -11.70 19.93
#